data_AF-A0A261TVU5-F1
#
_entry.id   AF-A0A261TVU5-F1
#
_cell.length_a   1.000
_cell.length_b   1.000
_cell.length_c   1.000
_cell.angle_alpha   90.00
_cell.angle_beta   90.00
_cell.angle_gamma   90.00
#
_symmetry.space_group_name_H-M   'P 1'
#
loop_
_entity.id
_entity.type
_entity.pdbx_description
1 polymer ?
#
loop_
_entity_poly.entity_id
_entity_poly.type
_entity_poly.pdbx_seq_one_letter_code
_entity_poly.pdbx_strand_id
1 'polypeptide(L)'
;MKTIASVLLISASLVGTAAYAAEPSGELDYPPTITQTSQLTRAQVVAELQQARAAGQITYGENEEPVTQVADSNLTRAEVHAEAVEANAHGPVAFGGEGYPNTGA
;
A
#
# COMPACT_ATOMS: atom_id res chain seq x y z
N MET A 1 -10.00 -15.65 31.15
CA MET A 1 -10.81 -14.42 31.32
C MET A 1 -9.89 -13.22 31.31
N LYS A 2 -10.30 -12.16 30.57
CA LYS A 2 -9.81 -10.76 30.50
C LYS A 2 -9.88 -10.30 29.03
N THR A 3 -11.06 -10.21 28.43
CA THR A 3 -11.95 -9.02 28.40
C THR A 3 -11.27 -7.74 27.89
N ILE A 4 -11.78 -7.26 26.74
CA ILE A 4 -11.98 -5.84 26.36
C ILE A 4 -10.66 -5.17 25.90
N ALA A 5 -10.55 -4.53 24.72
CA ALA A 5 -11.35 -3.39 24.32
C ALA A 5 -11.06 -2.97 22.85
N SER A 6 -12.10 -2.52 22.16
CA SER A 6 -12.12 -1.28 21.35
C SER A 6 -11.30 -1.25 20.05
N VAL A 7 -11.95 -1.46 18.88
CA VAL A 7 -12.64 -0.44 18.07
C VAL A 7 -11.73 0.72 17.67
N LEU A 8 -11.30 0.70 16.41
CA LEU A 8 -11.20 1.92 15.59
C LEU A 8 -11.35 1.57 14.10
N LEU A 9 -12.51 1.03 13.72
CA LEU A 9 -12.97 1.18 12.33
C LEU A 9 -13.34 2.66 12.16
N ILE A 10 -12.37 3.49 11.76
CA ILE A 10 -12.68 4.79 11.15
C ILE A 10 -13.21 4.48 9.75
N SER A 11 -14.46 4.02 9.67
CA SER A 11 -15.25 4.10 8.45
C SER A 11 -15.65 5.56 8.29
N ALA A 12 -14.70 6.39 7.83
CA ALA A 12 -15.06 7.65 7.21
C ALA A 12 -15.66 7.30 5.85
N SER A 13 -16.96 7.09 5.83
CA SER A 13 -17.77 7.21 4.62
C SER A 13 -17.46 8.59 4.05
N LEU A 14 -16.61 8.63 3.03
CA LEU A 14 -16.36 9.83 2.25
C LEU A 14 -17.68 10.17 1.57
N VAL A 15 -18.51 10.97 2.23
CA VAL A 15 -19.62 11.67 1.60
C VAL A 15 -18.95 12.63 0.64
N GLY A 16 -18.78 12.17 -0.60
CA GLY A 16 -18.44 13.03 -1.72
C GLY A 16 -19.58 14.03 -1.90
N THR A 17 -19.48 15.16 -1.21
CA THR A 17 -20.25 16.34 -1.59
C THR A 17 -19.69 16.76 -2.94
N ALA A 18 -20.37 16.32 -4.01
CA ALA A 18 -20.15 16.83 -5.34
C ALA A 18 -20.33 18.36 -5.26
N ALA A 19 -19.20 19.07 -5.32
CA ALA A 19 -19.20 20.50 -5.57
C ALA A 19 -19.63 20.67 -7.04
N TYR A 20 -20.94 20.64 -7.28
CA TYR A 20 -21.48 21.03 -8.57
C TYR A 20 -21.16 22.52 -8.76
N ALA A 21 -20.31 22.79 -9.76
CA ALA A 21 -19.99 24.13 -10.18
C ALA A 21 -21.27 24.87 -10.55
N ALA A 22 -21.49 26.05 -9.96
CA ALA A 22 -22.49 26.98 -10.45
C ALA A 22 -22.10 27.37 -11.88
N GLU A 23 -22.95 27.05 -12.86
CA GLU A 23 -22.67 27.36 -14.26
C GLU A 23 -22.75 28.89 -14.47
N PRO A 24 -21.67 29.55 -14.92
CA PRO A 24 -21.71 30.97 -15.23
C PRO A 24 -22.58 31.16 -16.48
N SER A 25 -23.67 31.90 -16.31
CA SER A 25 -24.53 32.32 -17.41
C SER A 25 -23.76 33.22 -18.37
N GLY A 26 -23.43 32.71 -19.56
CA GLY A 26 -23.38 33.48 -20.80
C GLY A 26 -22.11 34.24 -21.17
N GLU A 27 -21.28 34.72 -20.23
CA GLU A 27 -20.05 35.45 -20.56
C GLU A 27 -18.81 34.59 -20.30
N LEU A 28 -18.15 34.16 -21.39
CA LEU A 28 -17.04 33.19 -21.42
C LEU A 28 -15.77 33.72 -20.72
N ASP A 29 -15.68 33.59 -19.40
CA ASP A 29 -14.40 33.59 -18.69
C ASP A 29 -13.75 32.21 -18.87
N TYR A 30 -13.05 32.04 -19.98
CA TYR A 30 -12.38 30.79 -20.36
C TYR A 30 -10.86 30.92 -20.19
N PRO A 31 -10.21 30.02 -19.44
CA PRO A 31 -10.77 28.84 -18.79
C PRO A 31 -11.56 29.18 -17.52
N PRO A 32 -12.55 28.34 -17.15
CA PRO A 32 -13.31 28.55 -15.92
C PRO A 32 -12.39 28.56 -14.70
N THR A 33 -12.58 29.52 -13.81
CA THR A 33 -11.88 29.53 -12.52
C THR A 33 -12.35 28.33 -11.68
N ILE A 34 -11.46 27.38 -11.43
CA ILE A 34 -11.73 26.20 -10.60
C ILE A 34 -11.31 26.49 -9.16
N THR A 35 -12.29 26.67 -8.26
CA THR A 35 -12.02 26.82 -6.83
C THR A 35 -11.86 25.45 -6.18
N GLN A 36 -10.62 25.02 -5.96
CA GLN A 36 -10.33 23.79 -5.24
C GLN A 36 -10.42 24.05 -3.72
N THR A 37 -11.53 23.64 -3.11
CA THR A 37 -11.71 23.72 -1.66
C THR A 37 -11.31 22.39 -1.03
N SER A 38 -10.34 22.42 -0.11
CA SER A 38 -10.00 21.28 0.74
C SER A 38 -10.51 21.55 2.14
N GLN A 39 -11.09 20.53 2.77
CA GLN A 39 -11.49 20.58 4.18
C GLN A 39 -10.31 20.30 5.12
N LEU A 40 -9.19 19.78 4.58
CA LEU A 40 -8.01 19.41 5.35
C LEU A 40 -7.00 20.54 5.41
N THR A 41 -6.47 20.78 6.60
CA THR A 41 -5.30 21.63 6.82
C THR A 41 -4.03 20.94 6.33
N ARG A 42 -3.01 21.72 5.99
CA ARG A 42 -1.69 21.18 5.61
C ARG A 42 -1.10 20.26 6.69
N ALA A 43 -1.32 20.58 7.97
CA ALA A 43 -0.85 19.77 9.08
C ALA A 43 -1.52 18.38 9.10
N GLN A 44 -2.82 18.31 8.84
CA GLN A 44 -3.55 17.04 8.76
C GLN A 44 -3.05 16.19 7.60
N VAL A 45 -2.88 16.78 6.41
CA VAL A 45 -2.35 16.07 5.24
C VAL A 45 -0.96 15.48 5.51
N VAL A 46 -0.07 16.22 6.17
CA VAL A 46 1.27 15.74 6.52
C VAL A 46 1.20 14.58 7.52
N ALA A 47 0.33 14.68 8.52
CA ALA A 47 0.14 13.62 9.50
C ALA A 47 -0.38 12.32 8.85
N GLU A 48 -1.39 12.43 7.98
CA GLU A 48 -1.95 11.30 7.24
C GLU A 48 -0.91 10.65 6.32
N LEU A 49 -0.12 11.46 5.62
CA LEU A 49 0.94 10.95 4.74
C LEU A 49 2.03 10.21 5.53
N GLN A 50 2.39 10.69 6.72
CA GLN A 50 3.36 10.02 7.56
C GLN A 50 2.83 8.68 8.09
N GLN A 51 1.55 8.62 8.46
CA GLN A 51 0.88 7.39 8.87
C GLN A 51 0.81 6.37 7.73
N ALA A 52 0.37 6.78 6.53
CA ALA A 52 0.30 5.92 5.36
C ALA A 52 1.68 5.35 4.97
N ARG A 53 2.74 6.15 5.11
CA ARG A 53 4.12 5.70 4.91
C ARG A 53 4.54 4.63 5.92
N ALA A 54 4.25 4.84 7.20
CA ALA A 54 4.57 3.88 8.25
C ALA A 54 3.77 2.56 8.09
N ALA A 55 2.54 2.65 7.60
CA ALA A 55 1.70 1.49 7.29
C ALA A 55 2.09 0.78 5.97
N GLY A 56 3.05 1.32 5.21
CA GLY A 56 3.45 0.75 3.91
C GLY A 56 2.36 0.85 2.84
N GLN A 57 1.42 1.78 2.97
CA GLN A 57 0.28 1.94 2.05
C GLN A 57 0.60 2.80 0.81
N ILE A 58 1.83 3.31 0.72
CA ILE A 58 2.27 4.19 -0.37
C ILE A 58 3.01 3.37 -1.42
N THR A 59 2.55 3.44 -2.67
CA THR A 59 3.23 2.89 -3.85
C THR A 59 4.22 3.89 -4.44
N TYR A 60 5.24 3.38 -5.13
CA TYR A 60 6.23 4.20 -5.84
C TYR A 60 6.40 3.68 -7.26
N GLY A 61 6.60 4.61 -8.21
CA GLY A 61 6.84 4.27 -9.62
C GLY A 61 5.59 3.66 -10.29
N GLU A 62 5.80 2.57 -11.04
CA GLU A 62 4.77 1.86 -11.81
C GLU A 62 4.04 0.79 -10.99
N ASN A 63 4.31 0.68 -9.69
CA ASN A 63 3.65 -0.31 -8.86
C ASN A 63 2.20 0.13 -8.57
N GLU A 64 1.25 -0.68 -9.03
CA GLU A 64 -0.18 -0.45 -8.85
C GLU A 64 -0.64 -0.79 -7.42
N GLU A 65 0.08 -1.68 -6.74
CA GLU A 65 -0.23 -2.12 -5.37
C GLU A 65 0.92 -1.89 -4.40
N PRO A 66 0.63 -1.52 -3.13
CA PRO A 66 1.65 -1.43 -2.11
C PRO A 66 2.23 -2.82 -1.84
N VAL A 67 3.56 -2.89 -1.73
CA VAL A 67 4.26 -4.14 -1.44
C VAL A 67 3.76 -4.68 -0.10
N THR A 68 3.31 -5.93 -0.09
CA THR A 68 2.97 -6.63 1.14
C THR A 68 4.21 -6.69 2.03
N GLN A 69 4.12 -6.09 3.22
CA GLN A 69 5.19 -6.20 4.22
C GLN A 69 5.29 -7.67 4.62
N VAL A 70 6.36 -8.34 4.16
CA VAL A 70 6.69 -9.69 4.61
C VAL A 70 7.12 -9.57 6.07
N ALA A 71 6.57 -10.42 6.94
CA ALA A 71 6.95 -10.44 8.35
C ALA A 71 8.46 -10.63 8.50
N ASP A 72 9.05 -9.95 9.48
CA ASP A 72 10.46 -10.14 9.80
C ASP A 72 10.74 -11.62 10.09
N SER A 73 11.75 -12.16 9.42
CA SER A 73 12.20 -13.52 9.69
C SER A 73 12.91 -13.55 11.04
N ASN A 74 12.54 -14.52 11.88
CA ASN A 74 13.27 -14.82 13.11
C ASN A 74 14.54 -15.66 12.84
N LEU A 75 14.78 -16.05 11.58
CA LEU A 75 15.93 -16.85 11.19
C LEU A 75 17.13 -15.97 10.85
N THR A 76 18.29 -16.38 11.34
CA THR A 76 19.56 -15.87 10.89
C THR A 76 19.83 -16.30 9.43
N ARG A 77 20.67 -15.54 8.74
CA ARG A 77 21.11 -15.88 7.38
C ARG A 77 21.73 -17.28 7.29
N ALA A 78 22.41 -17.71 8.36
CA ALA A 78 23.04 -19.03 8.42
C ALA A 78 21.98 -20.15 8.49
N GLU A 79 20.93 -19.97 9.28
CA GLU A 79 19.82 -20.93 9.38
C GLU A 79 19.06 -21.03 8.06
N VAL A 80 18.74 -19.90 7.43
CA VAL A 80 18.10 -19.88 6.09
C VAL A 80 18.95 -20.62 5.06
N HIS A 81 20.27 -20.45 5.09
CA HIS A 81 21.16 -21.14 4.16
C HIS A 81 21.22 -22.65 4.43
N ALA A 82 21.27 -23.07 5.69
CA ALA A 82 21.24 -24.48 6.05
C ALA A 82 19.95 -25.16 5.58
N GLU A 83 18.80 -24.52 5.82
CA GLU A 83 17.49 -25.01 5.38
C GLU A 83 17.39 -25.05 3.84
N ALA A 84 17.91 -24.04 3.14
CA ALA A 84 17.93 -24.04 1.69
C ALA A 84 18.78 -25.18 1.11
N VAL A 85 19.94 -25.49 1.70
CA VAL A 85 20.78 -26.62 1.30
C VAL A 85 20.06 -27.94 1.55
N GLU A 86 19.42 -28.10 2.71
CA GLU A 86 18.62 -29.28 3.04
C GLU A 86 17.45 -29.46 2.06
N ALA A 87 16.71 -28.40 1.75
CA ALA A 87 15.59 -28.44 0.80
C ALA A 87 16.05 -28.85 -0.60
N ASN A 88 17.19 -28.33 -1.07
CA ASN A 88 17.78 -28.74 -2.36
C ASN A 88 18.23 -30.21 -2.37
N ALA A 89 18.67 -30.76 -1.23
CA ALA A 89 19.04 -32.17 -1.12
C ALA A 89 17.81 -33.10 -1.22
N HIS A 90 16.62 -32.62 -0.89
CA HIS A 90 15.36 -33.37 -0.94
C HIS A 90 14.61 -33.25 -2.29
N GLY A 91 15.16 -32.51 -3.26
CA GLY A 91 14.60 -32.32 -4.60
C GLY A 91 14.67 -30.85 -5.05
N PRO A 92 14.45 -30.54 -6.34
CA PRO A 92 14.57 -29.18 -6.83
C PRO A 92 13.51 -28.28 -6.19
N VAL A 93 13.97 -27.27 -5.45
CA VAL A 93 13.12 -26.15 -5.04
C VAL A 93 12.82 -25.34 -6.31
N ALA A 94 11.60 -25.45 -6.82
CA ALA A 94 11.18 -24.75 -8.03
C ALA A 94 11.15 -23.24 -7.75
N PHE A 95 12.21 -22.53 -8.12
CA PHE A 95 12.22 -21.07 -8.12
C PHE A 95 11.66 -20.58 -9.46
N GLY A 96 10.43 -20.07 -9.40
CA GLY A 96 9.79 -19.38 -10.52
C GLY A 96 8.84 -20.27 -11.32
N GLY A 97 7.55 -20.21 -10.97
CA GLY A 97 6.40 -20.43 -11.86
C GLY A 97 6.17 -21.83 -12.43
N GLU A 98 7.17 -22.46 -13.03
CA GLU A 98 7.00 -23.65 -13.87
C GLU A 98 8.26 -24.52 -13.75
N GLY A 99 8.21 -25.50 -12.85
CA GLY A 99 8.88 -26.81 -12.82
C GLY A 99 10.15 -27.14 -13.64
N TYR A 100 11.04 -26.21 -14.00
CA TYR A 100 12.30 -26.56 -14.62
C TYR A 100 13.34 -26.93 -13.57
N PRO A 101 13.87 -28.18 -13.57
CA PRO A 101 14.98 -28.53 -12.70
C PRO A 101 16.23 -27.75 -13.14
N ASN A 102 16.92 -27.15 -12.17
CA ASN A 102 18.26 -26.61 -12.38
C ASN A 102 19.23 -27.79 -12.60
N THR A 103 19.40 -28.19 -13.85
CA THR A 103 20.49 -29.10 -14.26
C THR A 103 21.71 -28.23 -14.53
N GLY A 104 22.45 -27.90 -13.47
CA GLY A 104 23.58 -26.97 -13.51
C GLY A 104 24.63 -27.30 -14.59
N ALA A 105 24.49 -26.65 -15.75
CA ALA A 105 25.48 -26.58 -16.82
C ALA A 105 25.99 -25.14 -16.95
#